data_AF-A0A3A4VNX2-F1
#
_entry.id   AF-A0A3A4VNX2-F1
#
_cell.length_a   1.000
_cell.length_b   1.000
_cell.length_c   1.000
_cell.angle_alpha   90.00
_cell.angle_beta   90.00
_cell.angle_gamma   90.00
#
_symmetry.space_group_name_H-M   'P 1'
#
loop_
_entity.id
_entity.type
_entity.pdbx_description
1 polymer ?
#
loop_
_entity_poly.entity_id
_entity_poly.type
_entity_poly.pdbx_seq_one_letter_code
_entity_poly.pdbx_strand_id
1 'polypeptide(L)'
;MKYNWFNISKEDREKWEALCPPEEYRVMSANVLKGLLPDGLINQYNSVLIMASGTSNGNVYYMANGNRVDDPDRAIDQMPFGLAFIGNNPIPSGCLLQHGDWGNRTIYPPQDFWGHVTASGISSYYPHSEMPPNLAGKITDLKIDSQNAAFEKLVEVLKDQVDKG
;
A
#
# COMPACT_ATOMS: atom_id res chain seq x y z
N MET A 1 13.32 -9.60 -4.36
CA MET A 1 12.68 -8.27 -4.20
C MET A 1 13.36 -7.24 -5.10
N LYS A 2 12.57 -6.40 -5.78
CA LYS A 2 13.03 -5.33 -6.67
C LYS A 2 12.46 -4.00 -6.20
N TYR A 3 13.28 -2.94 -6.24
CA TYR A 3 12.91 -1.60 -5.82
C TYR A 3 12.86 -0.67 -7.03
N ASN A 4 11.73 -0.02 -7.26
CA ASN A 4 11.66 1.09 -8.22
C ASN A 4 11.56 2.40 -7.43
N TRP A 5 12.55 3.26 -7.63
CA TRP A 5 12.66 4.54 -6.93
C TRP A 5 12.05 5.68 -7.74
N PHE A 6 11.40 6.59 -7.05
CA PHE A 6 10.70 7.76 -7.59
C PHE A 6 11.18 9.01 -6.87
N ASN A 7 11.47 10.07 -7.65
CA ASN A 7 11.72 11.37 -7.06
C ASN A 7 10.39 12.00 -6.64
N ILE A 8 10.20 12.13 -5.33
CA ILE A 8 8.99 12.66 -4.69
C ILE A 8 9.26 13.99 -3.97
N SER A 9 10.30 14.73 -4.38
CA SER A 9 10.71 15.99 -3.73
C SER A 9 9.64 17.10 -3.74
N LYS A 10 8.52 16.89 -4.43
CA LYS A 10 7.39 17.82 -4.53
C LYS A 10 6.11 17.28 -3.88
N GLU A 11 6.18 16.12 -3.22
CA GLU A 11 5.05 15.57 -2.50
C GLU A 11 4.65 16.45 -1.32
N ASP A 12 3.35 16.48 -1.07
CA ASP A 12 2.74 17.33 -0.06
C ASP A 12 2.27 16.48 1.11
N ARG A 13 2.93 16.64 2.25
CA ARG A 13 2.61 15.91 3.49
C ARG A 13 1.13 16.07 3.86
N GLU A 14 0.56 17.27 3.70
CA GLU A 14 -0.82 17.54 4.11
C GLU A 14 -1.83 16.71 3.31
N LYS A 15 -1.54 16.44 2.02
CA LYS A 15 -2.39 15.59 1.18
C LYS A 15 -2.37 14.14 1.65
N TRP A 16 -1.20 13.64 2.03
CA TRP A 16 -1.06 12.28 2.56
C TRP A 16 -1.69 12.13 3.95
N GLU A 17 -1.54 13.13 4.82
CA GLU A 17 -2.21 13.19 6.13
C GLU A 17 -3.73 13.27 6.00
N ALA A 18 -4.23 14.05 5.03
CA ALA A 18 -5.67 14.13 4.76
C ALA A 18 -6.26 12.79 4.29
N LEU A 19 -5.47 11.98 3.58
CA LEU A 19 -5.87 10.62 3.21
C LEU A 19 -5.78 9.65 4.38
N CYS A 20 -4.69 9.70 5.15
CA CYS A 20 -4.45 8.81 6.27
C CYS A 20 -3.62 9.52 7.35
N PRO A 21 -4.20 9.87 8.51
CA PRO A 21 -3.45 10.46 9.60
C PRO A 21 -2.37 9.50 10.13
N PRO A 22 -1.28 10.03 10.72
CA PRO A 22 -0.27 9.21 11.38
C PRO A 22 -0.89 8.30 12.46
N GLU A 23 -0.32 7.11 12.62
CA GLU A 23 -0.78 6.02 13.50
C GLU A 23 -2.09 5.34 13.05
N GLU A 24 -2.53 5.57 11.81
CA GLU A 24 -3.78 5.03 11.28
C GLU A 24 -3.59 4.25 9.99
N TYR A 25 -4.61 3.45 9.67
CA TYR A 25 -4.81 2.87 8.35
C TYR A 25 -6.15 3.31 7.76
N ARG A 26 -6.22 3.27 6.43
CA ARG A 26 -7.43 3.52 5.63
C ARG A 26 -7.50 2.58 4.43
N VAL A 27 -8.69 2.06 4.15
CA VAL A 27 -9.00 1.32 2.93
C VAL A 27 -9.80 2.22 2.01
N MET A 28 -9.31 2.43 0.80
CA MET A 28 -9.92 3.34 -0.17
C MET A 28 -9.86 2.76 -1.59
N SER A 29 -10.62 3.36 -2.51
CA SER A 29 -10.42 3.10 -3.94
C SER A 29 -9.11 3.74 -4.41
N ALA A 30 -8.43 3.14 -5.39
CA ALA A 30 -7.18 3.65 -5.92
C ALA A 30 -7.26 5.09 -6.48
N ASN A 31 -8.45 5.55 -6.90
CA ASN A 31 -8.66 6.90 -7.44
C ASN A 31 -8.27 8.03 -6.46
N VAL A 32 -8.24 7.78 -5.15
CA VAL A 32 -7.84 8.80 -4.16
C VAL A 32 -6.37 9.21 -4.29
N LEU A 33 -5.55 8.37 -4.96
CA LEU A 33 -4.13 8.63 -5.19
C LEU A 33 -3.87 9.45 -6.46
N LYS A 34 -4.92 9.82 -7.21
CA LYS A 34 -4.77 10.64 -8.42
C LYS A 34 -4.12 11.97 -8.09
N GLY A 35 -3.06 12.30 -8.83
CA GLY A 35 -2.24 13.49 -8.58
C GLY A 35 -1.22 13.34 -7.45
N LEU A 36 -1.20 12.20 -6.74
CA LEU A 36 -0.13 11.81 -5.81
C LEU A 36 0.79 10.74 -6.42
N LEU A 37 0.23 9.80 -7.18
CA LEU A 37 0.98 8.75 -7.87
C LEU A 37 0.76 8.79 -9.39
N PRO A 38 1.68 8.22 -10.19
CA PRO A 38 1.48 8.09 -11.63
C PRO A 38 0.23 7.28 -11.96
N ASP A 39 -0.59 7.76 -12.90
CA ASP A 39 -1.83 7.07 -13.31
C ASP A 39 -1.60 5.63 -13.78
N GLY A 40 -0.48 5.36 -14.45
CA GLY A 40 -0.12 4.01 -14.89
C GLY A 40 0.08 3.03 -13.73
N LEU A 41 0.44 3.51 -12.54
CA LEU A 41 0.52 2.70 -11.33
C LEU A 41 -0.87 2.54 -10.70
N ILE A 42 -1.63 3.64 -10.58
CA ILE A 42 -2.98 3.65 -10.00
C ILE A 42 -3.94 2.73 -10.76
N ASN A 43 -3.86 2.72 -12.08
CA ASN A 43 -4.72 1.91 -12.95
C ASN A 43 -4.49 0.39 -12.79
N GLN A 44 -3.41 -0.03 -12.13
CA GLN A 44 -3.16 -1.43 -11.81
C GLN A 44 -3.84 -1.85 -10.50
N TYR A 45 -4.30 -0.93 -9.68
CA TYR A 45 -4.83 -1.23 -8.35
C TYR A 45 -6.35 -1.37 -8.38
N ASN A 46 -6.87 -2.47 -7.85
CA ASN A 46 -8.30 -2.66 -7.63
C ASN A 46 -8.73 -1.97 -6.32
N SER A 47 -7.91 -2.08 -5.28
CA SER A 47 -8.09 -1.38 -4.00
C SER A 47 -6.74 -0.93 -3.44
N VAL A 48 -6.76 0.03 -2.52
CA VAL A 48 -5.56 0.43 -1.78
C VAL A 48 -5.81 0.39 -0.27
N LEU A 49 -4.83 -0.13 0.45
CA LEU A 49 -4.68 0.06 1.88
C LEU A 49 -3.58 1.08 2.13
N ILE A 50 -3.91 2.19 2.78
CA ILE A 50 -2.96 3.22 3.18
C ILE A 50 -2.63 3.03 4.66
N MET A 51 -1.33 3.02 4.99
CA MET A 51 -0.81 3.02 6.36
C MET A 51 0.13 4.20 6.54
N ALA A 52 0.05 4.84 7.71
CA ALA A 52 0.93 5.94 8.07
C ALA A 52 1.50 5.76 9.48
N SER A 53 2.81 5.52 9.63
CA SER A 53 3.46 5.54 10.94
C SER A 53 3.99 6.93 11.25
N GLY A 54 3.71 7.44 12.44
CA GLY A 54 4.33 8.63 13.00
C GLY A 54 5.40 8.27 14.03
N THR A 55 6.57 8.87 13.92
CA THR A 55 7.60 8.80 14.98
C THR A 55 7.52 10.03 15.88
N SER A 56 7.96 9.90 17.13
CA SER A 56 8.07 11.02 18.09
C SER A 56 8.94 12.17 17.58
N ASN A 57 9.86 11.89 16.65
CA ASN A 57 10.81 12.85 16.11
C ASN A 57 10.26 13.61 14.90
N GLY A 58 8.98 13.40 14.55
CA GLY A 58 8.30 14.09 13.46
C GLY A 58 8.48 13.45 12.08
N ASN A 59 9.19 12.31 11.99
CA ASN A 59 9.26 11.52 10.75
C ASN A 59 7.97 10.72 10.57
N VAL A 60 7.44 10.71 9.36
CA VAL A 60 6.24 9.95 9.01
C VAL A 60 6.54 9.07 7.80
N TYR A 61 6.18 7.80 7.88
CA TYR A 61 6.30 6.85 6.77
C TYR A 61 4.91 6.46 6.29
N TYR A 62 4.69 6.61 4.99
CA TYR A 62 3.46 6.21 4.33
C TYR A 62 3.68 4.98 3.47
N MET A 63 2.71 4.09 3.47
CA MET A 63 2.55 3.05 2.46
C MET A 63 1.17 3.16 1.85
N ALA A 64 1.10 3.16 0.53
CA ALA A 64 -0.08 2.85 -0.26
C ALA A 64 0.11 1.45 -0.85
N ASN A 65 -0.48 0.44 -0.22
CA ASN A 65 -0.45 -0.93 -0.72
C ASN A 65 -1.56 -1.18 -1.73
N GLY A 66 -1.20 -1.15 -3.00
CA GLY A 66 -2.10 -1.49 -4.10
C GLY A 66 -2.34 -2.99 -4.13
N ASN A 67 -3.60 -3.40 -3.99
CA ASN A 67 -4.00 -4.79 -4.16
C ASN A 67 -4.59 -4.92 -5.56
N ARG A 68 -4.05 -5.85 -6.34
CA ARG A 68 -4.45 -6.07 -7.72
C ARG A 68 -4.81 -7.53 -7.97
N VAL A 69 -5.72 -7.75 -8.91
CA VAL A 69 -5.90 -9.06 -9.53
C VAL A 69 -4.91 -9.16 -10.68
N ASP A 70 -3.96 -10.10 -10.58
CA ASP A 70 -3.06 -10.47 -11.66
C ASP A 70 -3.76 -11.51 -12.54
N ASP A 71 -4.52 -11.04 -13.53
CA ASP A 71 -5.34 -11.89 -14.41
C ASP A 71 -4.53 -13.01 -15.10
N PRO A 72 -3.31 -12.77 -15.65
CA PRO A 72 -2.46 -13.83 -16.20
C PRO A 72 -2.17 -14.96 -15.21
N ASP A 73 -1.81 -14.62 -13.97
CA ASP A 73 -1.44 -15.58 -12.93
C ASP A 73 -2.64 -16.05 -12.10
N ARG A 74 -3.83 -15.50 -12.37
CA ARG A 74 -5.08 -15.70 -11.61
C ARG A 74 -4.88 -15.53 -10.11
N ALA A 75 -4.05 -14.57 -9.74
CA ALA A 75 -3.60 -14.35 -8.38
C ALA A 75 -4.03 -12.98 -7.87
N ILE A 76 -4.12 -12.84 -6.55
CA ILE A 76 -4.28 -11.54 -5.89
C ILE A 76 -2.89 -11.14 -5.43
N ASP A 77 -2.46 -9.93 -5.80
CA ASP A 77 -1.10 -9.48 -5.56
C ASP A 77 -1.01 -8.12 -4.85
N GLN A 78 -0.07 -8.02 -3.91
CA GLN A 78 0.30 -6.79 -3.25
C GLN A 78 1.42 -6.07 -3.99
N MET A 79 1.25 -4.76 -4.15
CA MET A 79 2.17 -3.86 -4.83
C MET A 79 2.34 -2.57 -4.03
N PRO A 80 3.12 -2.60 -2.93
CA PRO A 80 3.23 -1.46 -2.03
C PRO A 80 4.15 -0.38 -2.60
N PHE A 81 3.60 0.83 -2.65
CA PHE A 81 4.34 2.06 -2.82
C PHE A 81 4.48 2.74 -1.46
N GLY A 82 5.56 3.45 -1.22
CA GLY A 82 5.68 4.23 -0.01
C GLY A 82 6.72 5.31 -0.06
N LEU A 83 6.62 6.19 0.91
CA LEU A 83 7.41 7.41 1.02
C LEU A 83 7.60 7.81 2.47
N ALA A 84 8.54 8.70 2.71
CA ALA A 84 8.84 9.24 4.02
C ALA A 84 8.92 10.76 4.00
N PHE A 85 8.55 11.37 5.12
CA PHE A 85 8.73 12.79 5.41
C PHE A 85 9.61 12.95 6.66
N ILE A 86 10.53 13.92 6.64
CA ILE A 86 11.27 14.41 7.83
C ILE A 86 10.70 15.78 8.19
N GLY A 87 9.95 15.86 9.28
CA GLY A 87 9.09 17.03 9.50
C GLY A 87 8.15 17.22 8.32
N ASN A 88 8.09 18.41 7.72
CA ASN A 88 7.23 18.68 6.56
C ASN A 88 7.89 18.39 5.20
N ASN A 89 9.16 18.00 5.18
CA ASN A 89 9.89 17.83 3.93
C ASN A 89 9.82 16.37 3.46
N PRO A 90 9.38 16.10 2.22
CA PRO A 90 9.47 14.76 1.65
C PRO A 90 10.94 14.39 1.46
N ILE A 91 11.28 13.16 1.80
CA ILE A 91 12.57 12.59 1.40
C ILE A 91 12.45 12.25 -0.09
N PRO A 92 13.37 12.68 -0.96
CA PRO A 92 13.27 12.48 -2.40
C PRO A 92 13.55 11.02 -2.84
N SER A 93 12.87 10.05 -2.23
CA SER A 93 13.09 8.62 -2.39
C SER A 93 11.81 7.80 -2.20
N GLY A 94 10.75 8.10 -2.97
CA GLY A 94 9.56 7.25 -2.99
C GLY A 94 9.93 5.88 -3.55
N CYS A 95 9.42 4.80 -2.96
CA CYS A 95 9.82 3.45 -3.29
C CYS A 95 8.60 2.57 -3.57
N LEU A 96 8.61 1.92 -4.73
CA LEU A 96 7.69 0.85 -5.07
C LEU A 96 8.41 -0.50 -4.90
N LEU A 97 7.87 -1.38 -4.06
CA LEU A 97 8.36 -2.75 -3.93
C LEU A 97 7.69 -3.64 -4.97
N GLN A 98 8.49 -4.19 -5.88
CA GLN A 98 8.08 -5.22 -6.82
C GLN A 98 8.63 -6.58 -6.37
N HIS A 99 7.83 -7.63 -6.56
CA HIS A 99 8.23 -9.00 -6.23
C HIS A 99 8.74 -9.14 -4.79
N GLY A 100 7.96 -8.63 -3.84
CA GLY A 100 8.18 -8.82 -2.41
C GLY A 100 8.35 -10.29 -2.05
N ASP A 101 9.14 -10.58 -1.02
CA ASP A 101 9.45 -11.94 -0.58
C ASP A 101 8.74 -12.34 0.72
N TRP A 102 7.66 -11.63 1.09
CA TRP A 102 6.87 -11.92 2.28
C TRP A 102 5.71 -12.89 2.01
N GLY A 103 5.30 -13.61 3.07
CA GLY A 103 4.19 -14.55 3.03
C GLY A 103 2.86 -13.86 2.68
N ASN A 104 2.05 -14.56 1.89
CA ASN A 104 0.75 -14.09 1.37
C ASN A 104 0.78 -12.78 0.57
N ARG A 105 1.96 -12.27 0.15
CA ARG A 105 2.05 -11.18 -0.85
C ARG A 105 1.20 -11.48 -2.08
N THR A 106 1.32 -12.72 -2.55
CA THR A 106 0.51 -13.26 -3.64
C THR A 106 -0.32 -14.41 -3.11
N ILE A 107 -1.63 -14.30 -3.28
CA ILE A 107 -2.56 -15.38 -2.96
C ILE A 107 -3.03 -15.99 -4.26
N TYR A 108 -2.94 -17.31 -4.34
CA TYR A 108 -3.57 -18.11 -5.38
C TYR A 108 -4.89 -18.65 -4.84
N PRO A 109 -6.04 -18.11 -5.28
CA PRO A 109 -7.31 -18.68 -4.90
C PRO A 109 -7.45 -20.11 -5.45
N PRO A 110 -8.34 -20.95 -4.87
CA PRO A 110 -8.68 -22.26 -5.42
C PRO A 110 -9.08 -22.19 -6.89
N GLN A 111 -8.87 -23.27 -7.65
CA GLN A 111 -9.06 -23.31 -9.10
C GLN A 111 -10.48 -22.89 -9.56
N ASP A 112 -11.50 -23.13 -8.74
CA ASP A 112 -12.91 -22.83 -9.01
C ASP A 112 -13.36 -21.44 -8.49
N PHE A 113 -12.54 -20.77 -7.68
CA PHE A 113 -12.86 -19.48 -7.04
C PHE A 113 -13.30 -18.43 -8.05
N TRP A 114 -12.52 -18.20 -9.11
CA TRP A 114 -12.84 -17.19 -10.12
C TRP A 114 -14.10 -17.53 -10.92
N GLY A 115 -14.40 -18.82 -11.09
CA GLY A 115 -15.66 -19.30 -11.67
C GLY A 115 -16.85 -18.90 -10.81
N HIS A 116 -16.77 -19.10 -9.49
CA HIS A 116 -17.81 -18.72 -8.55
C HIS A 116 -17.96 -17.19 -8.41
N VAL A 117 -16.84 -16.45 -8.37
CA VAL A 117 -16.86 -14.98 -8.32
C VAL A 117 -17.55 -14.40 -9.56
N THR A 118 -17.23 -14.93 -10.74
CA THR A 118 -17.86 -14.50 -12.01
C THR A 118 -19.35 -14.84 -12.03
N ALA A 119 -19.71 -16.06 -11.63
CA ALA A 119 -21.10 -16.51 -11.63
C ALA A 119 -21.99 -15.76 -10.62
N SER A 120 -21.41 -15.27 -9.52
CA SER A 120 -22.15 -14.57 -8.45
C SER A 120 -22.21 -13.04 -8.63
N GLY A 121 -21.38 -12.46 -9.49
CA GLY A 121 -21.25 -11.00 -9.63
C GLY A 121 -20.65 -10.31 -8.40
N ILE A 122 -20.16 -11.09 -7.42
CA ILE A 122 -19.71 -10.62 -6.10
C ILE A 122 -18.41 -9.80 -6.18
N SER A 123 -17.67 -9.89 -7.29
CA SER A 123 -16.51 -9.06 -7.59
C SER A 123 -16.80 -7.56 -7.49
N SER A 124 -18.07 -7.16 -7.57
CA SER A 124 -18.51 -5.77 -7.45
C SER A 124 -18.76 -5.32 -5.99
N TYR A 125 -18.74 -6.24 -5.01
CA TYR A 125 -19.27 -6.00 -3.66
C TYR A 125 -18.36 -6.40 -2.50
N TYR A 126 -17.41 -7.34 -2.67
CA TYR A 126 -16.54 -7.79 -1.57
C TYR A 126 -15.06 -7.49 -1.84
N PRO A 127 -14.38 -6.65 -1.02
CA PRO A 127 -12.94 -6.48 -1.10
C PRO A 127 -12.20 -7.75 -0.65
N HIS A 128 -11.04 -7.99 -1.26
CA HIS A 128 -10.19 -9.18 -1.13
C HIS A 128 -9.83 -9.53 0.34
N SER A 129 -9.57 -10.82 0.63
CA SER A 129 -9.44 -11.37 2.00
C SER A 129 -8.25 -10.88 2.83
N GLU A 130 -7.42 -9.98 2.30
CA GLU A 130 -6.32 -9.32 3.02
C GLU A 130 -6.56 -7.84 3.27
N MET A 131 -7.82 -7.42 3.15
CA MET A 131 -8.27 -6.09 3.53
C MET A 131 -8.96 -6.18 4.89
N PRO A 132 -8.75 -5.20 5.78
CA PRO A 132 -9.41 -5.19 7.08
C PRO A 132 -10.93 -5.04 6.89
N PRO A 133 -11.73 -5.66 7.77
CA PRO A 133 -13.19 -5.56 7.71
C PRO A 133 -13.67 -4.13 7.98
N ASN A 134 -12.88 -3.36 8.74
CA ASN A 134 -13.10 -1.93 8.94
C ASN A 134 -12.30 -1.15 7.89
N LEU A 135 -12.92 -0.14 7.29
CA LEU A 135 -12.26 0.70 6.28
C LEU A 135 -11.26 1.71 6.90
N ALA A 136 -11.20 1.80 8.22
CA ALA A 136 -10.38 2.74 8.96
C ALA A 136 -10.12 2.22 10.38
N GLY A 137 -8.95 2.53 10.92
CA GLY A 137 -8.61 2.22 12.31
C GLY A 137 -7.19 2.62 12.66
N LYS A 138 -6.74 2.28 13.88
CA LYS A 138 -5.35 2.45 14.28
C LYS A 138 -4.48 1.35 13.67
N ILE A 139 -3.23 1.67 13.34
CA ILE A 139 -2.27 0.64 12.85
C ILE A 139 -2.14 -0.50 13.85
N THR A 140 -2.18 -0.21 15.16
CA THR A 140 -2.13 -1.21 16.23
C THR A 140 -3.26 -2.24 16.16
N ASP A 141 -4.38 -1.89 15.54
CA ASP A 141 -5.56 -2.72 15.40
C ASP A 141 -5.56 -3.51 14.08
N LEU A 142 -4.62 -3.22 13.17
CA LEU A 142 -4.49 -3.93 11.91
C LEU A 142 -3.85 -5.31 12.14
N LYS A 143 -4.69 -6.35 12.19
CA LYS A 143 -4.28 -7.74 12.39
C LYS A 143 -4.20 -8.51 11.06
N ILE A 144 -3.51 -7.93 10.07
CA ILE A 144 -3.28 -8.55 8.77
C ILE A 144 -1.77 -8.64 8.53
N ASP A 145 -1.24 -9.85 8.68
CA ASP A 145 0.21 -10.09 8.68
C ASP A 145 0.89 -9.68 7.38
N SER A 146 0.27 -9.90 6.22
CA SER A 146 0.86 -9.54 4.93
C SER A 146 0.98 -8.03 4.75
N GLN A 147 -0.01 -7.26 5.19
CA GLN A 147 0.01 -5.79 5.14
C GLN A 147 1.07 -5.23 6.09
N ASN A 148 1.17 -5.78 7.30
CA ASN A 148 2.20 -5.40 8.26
C ASN A 148 3.60 -5.73 7.76
N ALA A 149 3.81 -6.91 7.17
CA ALA A 149 5.09 -7.31 6.59
C ALA A 149 5.50 -6.43 5.41
N ALA A 150 4.56 -6.08 4.52
CA ALA A 150 4.79 -5.13 3.43
C ALA A 150 5.22 -3.76 3.96
N PHE A 151 4.55 -3.28 5.00
CA PHE A 151 4.85 -2.00 5.64
C PHE A 151 6.24 -1.99 6.28
N GLU A 152 6.57 -3.02 7.06
CA GLU A 152 7.88 -3.16 7.71
C GLU A 152 9.02 -3.17 6.71
N LYS A 153 8.89 -3.95 5.63
CA LYS A 153 9.89 -4.00 4.55
C LYS A 153 10.08 -2.67 3.86
N LEU A 154 8.99 -1.94 3.64
CA LEU A 154 9.03 -0.64 3.01
C LEU A 154 9.68 0.41 3.93
N VAL A 155 9.33 0.41 5.22
CA VAL A 155 9.92 1.31 6.21
C VAL A 155 11.41 1.03 6.40
N GLU A 156 11.84 -0.23 6.43
CA GLU A 156 13.27 -0.62 6.49
C GLU A 156 14.07 0.04 5.35
N VAL A 157 13.56 -0.06 4.13
CA VAL A 157 14.20 0.46 2.93
C VAL A 157 14.22 1.99 2.87
N LEU A 158 13.15 2.64 3.37
CA LEU A 158 13.09 4.10 3.45
C LEU A 158 13.98 4.67 4.55
N LYS A 159 14.05 4.02 5.72
CA LYS A 159 14.94 4.40 6.83
C LYS A 159 16.40 4.46 6.38
N ASP A 160 16.82 3.45 5.62
CA ASP A 160 18.15 3.41 5.02
C ASP A 160 18.48 4.62 4.13
N GLN A 161 17.47 5.28 3.54
CA GLN A 161 17.65 6.51 2.76
C GLN A 161 17.61 7.76 3.64
N VAL A 162 16.77 7.75 4.69
CA VAL A 162 16.69 8.82 5.70
C VAL A 162 18.03 8.99 6.41
N ASP A 163 18.66 7.89 6.82
CA ASP A 163 19.87 7.91 7.64
C ASP A 163 21.16 8.21 6.83
N LYS A 164 21.08 8.15 5.49
CA LYS A 164 22.21 8.43 4.58
C LYS A 164 22.20 9.85 4.00
N GLY A 165 21.09 10.58 4.13
CA GLY A 165 20.92 11.96 3.67
C GLY A 165 21.26 12.98 4.75
#